data_AF-A0A928BLJ9-F1
#
_entry.id   AF-A0A928BLJ9-F1
#
_cell.length_a   1.000
_cell.length_b   1.000
_cell.length_c   1.000
_cell.angle_alpha   90.00
_cell.angle_beta   90.00
_cell.angle_gamma   90.00
#
_symmetry.space_group_name_H-M   'P 1'
#
loop_
_entity.id
_entity.type
_entity.pdbx_description
1 polymer ?
#
loop_
_entity_poly.entity_id
_entity_poly.type
_entity_poly.pdbx_seq_one_letter_code
_entity_poly.pdbx_strand_id
1 'polypeptide(L)' 'MSEQGTPFECHKSFYRANGKALAMNETEGMVKLCTEPGEGRILSAHIFGAHAA' A
#
# COMPACT_ATOMS: atom_id res chain seq x y z
N MET A 1 15.56 -23.02 12.55
CA MET A 1 15.65 -21.86 11.64
C MET A 1 14.87 -20.74 12.31
N SER A 2 15.54 -19.67 12.73
CA SER A 2 14.93 -18.59 13.49
C SER A 2 14.01 -17.75 12.59
N GLU A 3 12.69 -17.88 12.72
CA GLU A 3 11.69 -17.02 12.05
C GLU A 3 11.40 -15.77 12.91
N GLN A 4 12.42 -14.97 13.22
CA GLN A 4 12.16 -13.63 13.76
C GLN A 4 11.75 -12.72 12.60
N GLY A 5 10.45 -12.66 12.31
CA GLY A 5 9.92 -11.72 11.33
C GLY A 5 10.21 -10.28 11.77
N THR A 6 10.76 -9.46 10.88
CA THR A 6 10.94 -8.02 11.12
C THR A 6 9.59 -7.40 11.46
N PRO A 7 9.45 -6.70 12.60
CA PRO A 7 8.19 -6.03 12.93
C PRO A 7 7.89 -4.95 11.87
N PHE A 8 6.63 -4.85 11.46
CA PHE A 8 6.19 -3.88 10.45
C PHE A 8 4.79 -3.34 10.77
N GLU A 9 4.54 -2.11 10.35
CA GLU A 9 3.22 -1.48 10.32
C GLU A 9 2.64 -1.51 8.91
N CYS A 10 1.34 -1.77 8.78
CA CYS A 10 0.66 -1.94 7.49
C CYS A 10 -0.31 -0.79 7.23
N HIS A 11 -0.07 -0.04 6.15
CA HIS A 11 -0.93 1.05 5.70
C HIS A 11 -1.62 0.64 4.40
N LYS A 12 -2.95 0.79 4.34
CA LYS A 12 -3.75 0.42 3.16
C LYS A 12 -4.61 1.59 2.73
N SER A 13 -4.58 1.91 1.44
CA SER A 13 -5.42 2.93 0.82
C SER A 13 -6.08 2.35 -0.43
N PHE A 14 -7.37 2.62 -0.64
CA PHE A 14 -8.13 2.11 -1.77
C PHE A 14 -8.33 3.16 -2.84
N TYR A 15 -8.34 2.75 -4.11
CA TYR A 15 -8.54 3.65 -5.25
C TYR A 15 -9.91 4.34 -5.20
N ARG A 16 -10.95 3.66 -4.71
CA ARG A 16 -12.28 4.28 -4.47
C ARG A 16 -12.28 5.48 -3.52
N ALA A 17 -11.23 5.66 -2.71
CA ALA A 17 -11.06 6.83 -1.85
C ALA A 17 -10.18 7.93 -2.48
N ASN A 18 -9.67 7.71 -3.69
CA ASN A 18 -8.81 8.64 -4.42
C ASN A 18 -9.63 9.43 -5.46
N GLY A 19 -9.62 10.76 -5.35
CA GLY A 19 -10.40 11.64 -6.23
C GLY A 19 -10.04 11.54 -7.72
N LYS A 20 -8.77 11.26 -8.05
CA LYS A 20 -8.34 11.05 -9.44
C LYS A 20 -8.87 9.73 -9.98
N ALA A 21 -8.77 8.65 -9.22
CA ALA A 21 -9.34 7.35 -9.58
C ALA A 21 -10.86 7.43 -9.79
N LEU A 22 -11.57 8.19 -8.94
CA LEU A 22 -12.99 8.48 -9.11
C LEU A 22 -13.27 9.27 -10.41
N ALA A 23 -12.51 10.33 -10.66
CA ALA A 23 -12.68 11.16 -11.86
C ALA A 23 -12.37 10.40 -13.17
N MET A 24 -11.48 9.40 -13.10
CA MET A 24 -11.14 8.53 -14.22
C MET A 24 -12.04 7.29 -14.32
N ASN A 25 -12.99 7.12 -13.38
CA ASN A 25 -13.84 5.92 -13.25
C ASN A 25 -13.03 4.61 -13.09
N GLU A 26 -11.81 4.71 -12.54
CA GLU A 26 -10.85 3.63 -12.31
C GLU A 26 -10.75 3.33 -10.80
N THR A 27 -11.88 3.01 -10.17
CA THR A 27 -11.98 2.94 -8.70
C THR A 27 -11.51 1.62 -8.09
N GLU A 28 -11.26 0.61 -8.91
CA GLU A 28 -10.72 -0.67 -8.48
C GLU A 28 -9.20 -0.57 -8.29
N GLY A 29 -8.75 -0.86 -7.08
CA GLY A 29 -7.33 -0.82 -6.75
C GLY A 29 -7.05 -0.61 -5.27
N MET A 30 -5.83 -0.94 -4.88
CA MET A 30 -5.32 -0.72 -3.52
C MET A 30 -3.82 -0.46 -3.56
N VAL A 31 -3.37 0.45 -2.72
CA VAL A 31 -1.98 0.63 -2.33
C VAL A 31 -1.81 0.07 -0.92
N LYS A 32 -0.85 -0.83 -0.73
CA LYS A 32 -0.41 -1.35 0.58
C LYS A 32 1.06 -0.99 0.79
N LEU A 33 1.36 -0.34 1.90
CA LEU A 33 2.72 -0.04 2.34
C LEU A 33 2.99 -0.78 3.65
N CYS A 34 4.18 -1.38 3.75
CA CYS A 34 4.72 -1.91 5.00
C CYS A 34 5.88 -1.02 5.44
N THR A 35 5.85 -0.52 6.67
CA THR A 35 6.89 0.34 7.23
C THR A 35 7.49 -0.27 8.49
N GLU A 36 8.74 0.07 8.80
CA GLU A 36 9.32 -0.19 10.12
C GLU A 36 8.58 0.65 11.17
N PRO A 37 8.26 0.08 12.35
CA PRO A 37 7.64 0.83 13.43
C PRO A 37 8.52 1.99 13.91
N GLY A 38 7.90 3.14 14.18
CA GLY A 38 8.58 4.30 14.77
C GLY A 38 9.22 5.24 13.74
N GLU A 39 10.28 4.81 13.05
CA GLU A 39 10.96 5.65 12.04
C GLU A 39 10.22 5.71 10.70
N GLY A 40 9.26 4.80 10.46
CA GLY A 40 8.42 4.83 9.26
C GLY A 40 9.14 4.47 7.96
N ARG A 41 10.34 3.88 8.06
CA ARG A 41 11.12 3.43 6.89
C ARG A 41 10.29 2.45 6.06
N ILE A 42 10.14 2.71 4.76
CA ILE A 42 9.40 1.82 3.87
C ILE A 42 10.18 0.51 3.68
N LEU A 43 9.56 -0.60 4.04
CA LEU A 43 10.07 -1.96 3.87
C LEU A 43 9.56 -2.59 2.57
N SER A 44 8.28 -2.37 2.25
CA SER A 44 7.69 -2.83 0.98
C SER A 44 6.50 -1.99 0.54
N ALA A 45 6.21 -2.06 -0.77
CA ALA A 45 5.04 -1.45 -1.39
C ALA A 45 4.41 -2.43 -2.37
N HIS A 46 3.08 -2.54 -2.34
CA HIS A 46 2.30 -3.37 -3.25
C HIS A 46 1.14 -2.55 -3.78
N ILE A 47 1.01 -2.50 -5.10
CA ILE A 47 -0.04 -1.72 -5.77
C ILE A 47 -0.73 -2.63 -6.79
N PHE A 48 -2.05 -2.56 -6.83
CA PHE A 48 -2.82 -3.01 -7.97
C PHE A 48 -3.91 -1.98 -8.26
N GLY A 49 -4.23 -1.80 -9.53
CA GLY A 49 -5.19 -0.80 -10.00
C GLY A 49 -4.72 -0.15 -11.29
N ALA A 50 -5.47 0.84 -11.76
CA ALA A 50 -5.10 1.58 -12.96
C ALA A 50 -3.69 2.16 -12.85
N HIS A 51 -2.91 1.98 -13.92
CA HIS A 51 -1.53 2.47 -14.04
C HIS A 51 -0.53 1.91 -13.01
N ALA A 52 -0.77 0.70 -12.47
CA ALA A 52 0.13 0.06 -11.51
C ALA A 52 1.33 -0.69 -12.14
N ALA A 53 1.38 -0.81 -13.47
CA ALA A 53 2.39 -1.56 -14.23
C ALA A 53 3.45 -0.64 -14.84
#